data_AF-A0A509BDR6-F1
#
_entry.id   AF-A0A509BDR6-F1
#
_cell.length_a   1.000
_cell.length_b   1.000
_cell.length_c   1.000
_cell.angle_alpha   90.00
_cell.angle_beta   90.00
_cell.angle_gamma   90.00
#
_symmetry.space_group_name_H-M   'P 1'
#
loop_
_entity.id
_entity.type
_entity.pdbx_description
1 polymer ?
#
loop_
_entity_poly.entity_id
_entity_poly.type
_entity_poly.pdbx_seq_one_letter_code
_entity_poly.pdbx_strand_id
1 'polypeptide(L)' 'MKKPKLTRWSDNVRILELLAQNGIMDEHEAQALTVAYTTLRDELHHLALQELPGHVAQTCFSKERALVQASWRKWLVAV' A
#
# COMPACT_ATOMS: atom_id res chain seq x y z
N MET A 1 1.75 22.69 18.58
CA MET A 1 0.73 22.12 17.67
C MET A 1 1.40 21.66 16.37
N LYS A 2 1.99 20.45 16.35
CA LYS A 2 2.56 19.90 15.11
C LYS A 2 1.39 19.47 14.23
N LYS A 3 1.30 19.94 12.98
CA LYS A 3 0.40 19.40 11.95
C LYS A 3 1.09 18.17 11.34
N PRO A 4 0.79 16.92 11.75
CA PRO A 4 1.42 15.73 11.19
C PRO A 4 0.63 15.23 9.96
N LYS A 5 -0.52 15.86 9.66
CA LYS A 5 -1.54 15.37 8.72
C LYS A 5 -1.21 15.57 7.23
N LEU A 6 -0.08 16.20 6.91
CA LEU A 6 0.29 16.54 5.53
C LEU A 6 1.62 15.91 5.06
N THR A 7 2.24 15.04 5.86
CA THR A 7 3.45 14.34 5.43
C THR A 7 3.19 12.85 5.30
N ARG A 8 2.77 12.46 4.08
CA ARG A 8 3.37 11.38 3.26
C ARG A 8 2.47 10.31 2.66
N TRP A 9 1.17 10.21 2.94
CA TRP A 9 0.48 8.96 2.58
C TRP A 9 -0.99 9.04 2.13
N SER A 10 -1.48 10.20 1.68
CA SER A 10 -2.81 10.28 1.05
C SER A 10 -2.78 10.01 -0.45
N ASP A 11 -1.62 10.12 -1.09
CA ASP A 11 -1.52 10.15 -2.54
C ASP A 11 -1.61 8.76 -3.16
N ASN A 12 -0.98 7.73 -2.58
CA ASN A 12 -0.98 6.38 -3.16
C ASN A 12 -2.38 5.78 -3.25
N VAL A 13 -3.19 5.91 -2.20
CA VAL A 13 -4.59 5.45 -2.22
C VAL A 13 -5.39 6.22 -3.26
N ARG A 14 -5.22 7.55 -3.30
CA ARG A 14 -5.94 8.40 -4.24
C ARG A 14 -5.50 8.18 -5.68
N ILE A 15 -4.22 7.87 -5.91
CA ILE A 15 -3.68 7.48 -7.23
C ILE A 15 -4.32 6.16 -7.66
N LEU A 16 -4.38 5.15 -6.79
CA LEU A 16 -5.03 3.87 -7.10
C LEU A 16 -6.52 4.04 -7.40
N GLU A 17 -7.23 4.84 -6.60
CA GLU A 17 -8.63 5.19 -6.86
C GLU A 17 -8.80 5.93 -8.19
N LEU A 18 -7.92 6.90 -8.50
CA LEU A 18 -7.97 7.62 -9.77
C LEU A 18 -7.69 6.68 -10.95
N LEU A 19 -6.73 5.77 -10.83
CA LEU A 19 -6.46 4.77 -11.87
C LEU A 19 -7.68 3.89 -12.11
N ALA A 20 -8.41 3.52 -11.06
CA ALA A 20 -9.66 2.77 -11.19
C ALA A 20 -10.78 3.59 -11.82
N GLN A 21 -10.97 4.83 -11.37
CA GLN A 21 -11.99 5.74 -11.92
C GLN A 21 -11.76 6.08 -13.39
N ASN A 22 -10.51 6.11 -13.85
CA ASN A 22 -10.16 6.33 -15.24
C ASN A 22 -10.21 5.03 -16.08
N GLY A 23 -10.61 3.90 -15.49
CA GLY A 23 -10.67 2.60 -16.18
C GLY A 23 -9.30 2.02 -16.57
N ILE A 24 -8.22 2.57 -16.00
CA ILE A 24 -6.86 2.06 -16.21
C ILE A 24 -6.72 0.78 -15.38
N MET A 25 -7.05 0.83 -14.09
CA MET A 25 -6.98 -0.31 -13.17
C MET A 25 -8.39 -0.83 -12.84
N ASP A 26 -8.52 -2.12 -12.52
CA ASP A 26 -9.80 -2.64 -12.01
C ASP A 26 -10.07 -2.09 -10.60
N GLU A 27 -11.32 -1.75 -10.30
CA GLU A 27 -11.71 -1.25 -8.97
C GLU A 27 -11.35 -2.23 -7.86
N HIS A 28 -11.50 -3.54 -8.09
CA HIS A 28 -11.11 -4.56 -7.11
C HIS A 28 -9.59 -4.60 -6.93
N GLU A 29 -8.82 -4.40 -7.99
CA GLU A 29 -7.36 -4.37 -7.94
C GLU A 29 -6.87 -3.13 -7.16
N ALA A 30 -7.43 -1.96 -7.46
CA ALA A 30 -7.12 -0.72 -6.75
C ALA A 30 -7.49 -0.80 -5.26
N GLN A 31 -8.65 -1.38 -4.93
CA GLN A 31 -9.08 -1.58 -3.55
C GLN A 31 -8.18 -2.60 -2.83
N ALA A 32 -7.81 -3.71 -3.47
CA ALA A 32 -6.91 -4.71 -2.89
C ALA A 32 -5.52 -4.12 -2.59
N LEU A 33 -4.97 -3.31 -3.51
CA LEU A 33 -3.70 -2.60 -3.30
C LEU A 33 -3.81 -1.55 -2.19
N THR A 34 -4.94 -0.84 -2.11
CA THR A 34 -5.23 0.14 -1.05
C THR A 34 -5.27 -0.53 0.33
N VAL A 35 -5.95 -1.68 0.44
CA VAL A 35 -6.02 -2.47 1.67
C VAL A 35 -4.64 -2.99 2.04
N ALA A 36 -3.93 -3.64 1.12
CA ALA A 36 -2.56 -4.14 1.32
C ALA A 36 -1.62 -3.05 1.83
N TYR A 37 -1.66 -1.88 1.20
CA TYR A 37 -0.87 -0.72 1.57
C TYR A 37 -1.23 -0.18 2.96
N THR A 38 -2.53 -0.07 3.27
CA THR A 38 -3.00 0.42 4.57
C THR A 38 -2.63 -0.53 5.70
N THR A 39 -2.80 -1.84 5.51
CA THR A 39 -2.43 -2.88 6.47
C THR A 39 -0.93 -2.87 6.77
N LEU A 40 -0.08 -2.84 5.72
CA LEU A 40 1.37 -2.77 5.89
C LEU A 40 1.79 -1.52 6.66
N ARG A 41 1.14 -0.38 6.37
CA ARG A 41 1.43 0.90 7.03
C ARG A 41 1.00 0.89 8.49
N ASP A 42 -0.18 0.34 8.78
CA ASP A 42 -0.71 0.25 10.14
C ASP A 42 0.22 -0.57 11.03
N GLU A 43 0.68 -1.73 10.53
CA GLU A 43 1.66 -2.57 11.22
C GLU A 43 2.99 -1.83 11.45
N LEU A 44 3.50 -1.11 10.45
CA LEU A 44 4.72 -0.31 10.58
C LEU A 44 4.57 0.79 11.64
N HIS A 45 3.37 1.39 11.72
CA HIS A 45 3.05 2.39 12.73
C HIS A 45 2.95 1.77 14.12
N HIS A 46 2.31 0.62 14.23
CA HIS A 46 2.20 -0.16 15.46
C HIS A 46 3.59 -0.54 15.98
N LEU A 47 4.48 -1.02 15.12
CA LEU A 47 5.87 -1.33 15.48
C LEU A 47 6.67 -0.09 15.89
N ALA A 48 6.48 1.03 15.18
CA ALA A 48 7.12 2.30 15.55
C ALA A 48 6.67 2.79 16.93
N LEU A 49 5.39 2.59 17.30
CA LEU A 49 4.87 2.87 18.63
C LEU A 49 5.43 1.94 19.71
N GLN A 50 5.83 0.73 19.33
CA GLN A 50 6.46 -0.24 20.21
C GLN A 50 7.99 -0.10 20.28
N GLU A 51 8.59 0.90 19.62
CA GLU A 51 10.04 1.08 19.47
C GLU A 51 10.76 -0.17 18.93
N LEU A 52 10.02 -1.06 18.27
CA LEU A 52 10.55 -2.27 17.67
C LEU A 52 11.11 -1.95 16.29
N PRO A 53 12.14 -2.69 15.84
CA PRO A 53 12.60 -2.57 14.46
C PRO A 53 11.42 -2.83 13.52
N GLY A 54 11.19 -1.93 12.55
CA GLY A 54 10.12 -2.01 11.54
C GLY A 54 10.24 -3.18 10.55
N HIS A 55 10.86 -4.28 10.97
CA HIS A 55 11.08 -5.50 10.22
C HIS A 55 10.12 -6.56 10.73
N VAL A 56 8.96 -6.63 10.07
CA VAL A 56 8.04 -7.77 10.20
C VAL A 56 8.61 -8.99 9.51
N ALA A 57 8.25 -10.18 10.01
CA ALA A 57 8.59 -11.43 9.34
C ALA A 57 8.09 -11.38 7.89
N GLN A 58 8.94 -11.81 6.95
CA GLN A 58 8.62 -11.80 5.51
C GLN A 58 7.32 -12.56 5.21
N THR A 59 6.95 -13.51 6.07
CA THR A 59 5.76 -14.34 6.00
C THR A 59 4.45 -13.61 6.34
N CYS A 60 4.47 -12.55 7.16
CA CYS A 60 3.24 -11.90 7.65
C CYS A 60 2.39 -11.27 6.54
N PHE A 61 3.02 -10.78 5.47
CA PHE A 61 2.34 -10.06 4.38
C PHE A 61 2.53 -10.71 3.02
N SER A 62 2.60 -12.04 3.00
CA SER A 62 2.87 -12.80 1.79
C SER A 62 1.80 -12.57 0.72
N LYS A 63 0.53 -12.45 1.12
CA LYS A 63 -0.61 -12.26 0.22
C LYS A 63 -0.62 -10.86 -0.37
N GLU A 64 -0.48 -9.84 0.47
CA GLU A 64 -0.42 -8.43 0.11
C GLU A 64 0.76 -8.18 -0.82
N ARG A 65 1.93 -8.75 -0.49
CA ARG A 65 3.16 -8.62 -1.29
C ARG A 65 3.02 -9.32 -2.64
N ALA A 66 2.38 -10.49 -2.70
CA ALA A 66 2.11 -11.18 -3.97
C ALA A 66 1.15 -10.36 -4.86
N LEU A 67 0.13 -9.73 -4.28
CA LEU A 67 -0.80 -8.83 -4.96
C LEU A 67 -0.07 -7.62 -5.54
N VAL A 68 0.69 -6.90 -4.71
CA VAL A 68 1.50 -5.75 -5.13
C VAL A 68 2.49 -6.14 -6.22
N GLN A 69 3.16 -7.29 -6.10
CA GLN A 69 4.07 -7.79 -7.14
C GLN A 69 3.35 -8.16 -8.44
N ALA A 70 2.16 -8.74 -8.37
CA ALA A 70 1.38 -9.07 -9.56
C ALA A 70 0.97 -7.80 -10.31
N SER A 71 0.43 -6.81 -9.59
CA SER A 71 0.09 -5.50 -10.17
C SER A 71 1.34 -4.76 -10.66
N TRP A 72 2.44 -4.80 -9.91
CA TRP A 72 3.71 -4.20 -10.36
C TRP A 72 4.21 -4.83 -11.66
N ARG A 73 4.15 -6.16 -11.78
CA ARG A 73 4.52 -6.83 -13.05
C ARG A 73 3.60 -6.44 -14.20
N LYS A 74 2.29 -6.36 -13.93
CA LYS A 74 1.27 -5.98 -14.91
C LYS A 74 1.46 -4.54 -15.43
N TRP A 75 1.83 -3.60 -14.56
CA TRP A 75 1.86 -2.16 -14.86
C TRP A 75 3.26 -1.58 -15.14
N LEU A 76 4.31 -2.13 -14.53
CA LEU A 76 5.68 -1.58 -14.59
C LEU A 76 6.68 -2.50 -15.30
N VAL A 77 6.40 -3.80 -15.43
CA VAL A 77 7.28 -4.74 -16.15
C VAL A 77 6.80 -5.00 -17.59
N ALA A 78 5.60 -4.56 -17.95
CA ALA A 78 5.16 -4.52 -19.34
C ALA A 78 5.89 -3.38 -20.09
N VAL A 79 7.11 -3.68 -20.56
CA VAL A 79 7.83 -2.97 -21.63
C VAL A 79 8.00 -3.94 -22.79
#